data_AF-A0A1S8ABP8-F1
#
_entry.id   AF-A0A1S8ABP8-F1
#
_cell.length_a   1.000
_cell.length_b   1.000
_cell.length_c   1.000
_cell.angle_alpha   90.00
_cell.angle_beta   90.00
_cell.angle_gamma   90.00
#
_symmetry.space_group_name_H-M   'P 1'
#
loop_
_entity.id
_entity.type
_entity.pdbx_description
1 polymer ?
#
loop_
_entity_poly.entity_id
_entity_poly.type
_entity_poly.pdbx_seq_one_letter_code
_entity_poly.pdbx_strand_id
1 'polypeptide(L)'
;MEAQEGDLSWLQDFIQAKFYVPCQCSPKFTTNFCCECKGLPFCEDCKNNTHTHDDHNVLRVCKASRQTATTVLMIKKLLDVSDIQTYSINGQRIVYISQRQSNEKHNPKVIGRK
;
A
#
# COMPACT_ATOMS: atom_id res chain seq x y z
N MET A 1 6.58 -27.23 -9.03
CA MET A 1 6.40 -25.83 -9.44
C MET A 1 6.78 -25.02 -8.22
N GLU A 2 8.05 -24.66 -8.13
CA GLU A 2 8.59 -23.96 -6.96
C GLU A 2 8.05 -22.54 -6.97
N ALA A 3 7.30 -22.17 -5.93
CA ALA A 3 6.91 -20.80 -5.71
C ALA A 3 8.22 -20.02 -5.50
N GLN A 4 8.50 -19.08 -6.39
CA GLN A 4 9.62 -18.16 -6.23
C GLN A 4 9.29 -17.29 -5.03
N GLU A 5 9.75 -17.68 -3.84
CA GLU A 5 9.60 -16.92 -2.60
C GLU A 5 10.41 -15.62 -2.74
N GLY A 6 9.78 -14.60 -3.34
CA GLY A 6 10.36 -13.27 -3.44
C GLY A 6 10.65 -12.73 -2.04
N ASP A 7 11.75 -11.98 -1.88
CA ASP A 7 12.07 -11.32 -0.61
C ASP A 7 10.90 -10.40 -0.18
N LEU A 8 10.14 -10.84 0.84
CA LEU A 8 9.01 -10.10 1.41
C LEU A 8 9.41 -9.21 2.59
N SER A 9 10.70 -9.05 2.88
CA SER A 9 11.12 -8.24 4.02
C SER A 9 10.67 -6.78 3.94
N TRP A 10 10.37 -6.26 2.74
CA TRP A 10 9.79 -4.93 2.55
C TRP A 10 8.36 -4.78 3.08
N LEU A 11 7.61 -5.87 3.24
CA LEU A 11 6.18 -5.82 3.55
C LEU A 11 5.93 -5.23 4.94
N GLN A 12 6.75 -5.63 5.91
CA GLN A 12 6.63 -5.13 7.29
C GLN A 12 6.92 -3.62 7.34
N ASP A 13 8.00 -3.17 6.68
CA ASP A 13 8.35 -1.75 6.59
C ASP A 13 7.25 -0.95 5.88
N PHE A 14 6.67 -1.50 4.80
CA PHE A 14 5.60 -0.86 4.06
C PHE A 14 4.32 -0.69 4.89
N ILE A 15 3.94 -1.70 5.67
CA ILE A 15 2.74 -1.65 6.54
C ILE A 15 2.92 -0.65 7.69
N GLN A 16 4.13 -0.55 8.25
CA GLN A 16 4.44 0.32 9.39
C GLN A 16 4.80 1.76 8.97
N ALA A 17 5.07 1.98 7.69
CA ALA A 17 5.47 3.26 7.15
C ALA A 17 4.41 4.37 7.37
N LYS A 18 4.91 5.57 7.69
CA LYS A 18 4.09 6.78 7.84
C LYS A 18 3.99 7.53 6.50
N PHE A 19 2.86 7.36 5.84
CA PHE A 19 2.52 8.08 4.61
C PHE A 19 1.79 9.39 4.89
N TYR A 20 1.72 10.24 3.87
CA TYR A 20 1.07 11.56 3.93
C TYR A 20 1.71 12.53 4.92
N VAL A 21 3.02 12.42 5.09
CA VAL A 21 3.84 13.42 5.77
C VAL A 21 4.33 14.42 4.71
N PRO A 22 4.39 15.73 4.97
CA PRO A 22 5.02 16.69 4.05
C PRO A 22 6.48 16.33 3.77
N CYS A 23 6.91 16.39 2.51
CA CYS A 23 8.33 16.28 2.19
C CYS A 23 9.09 17.51 2.66
N GLN A 24 10.35 17.34 3.05
CA GLN A 24 11.25 18.47 3.29
C GLN A 24 11.66 19.16 1.97
N CYS A 25 11.62 18.42 0.87
CA CYS A 25 12.04 18.84 -0.47
C CYS A 25 10.99 19.68 -1.21
N SER A 26 9.70 19.48 -0.92
CA SER A 26 8.58 20.08 -1.64
C SER A 26 7.30 19.99 -0.81
N PRO A 27 6.26 20.81 -1.09
CA PRO A 27 4.99 20.73 -0.37
C PRO A 27 4.20 19.45 -0.65
N LYS A 28 4.72 18.52 -1.47
CA LYS A 28 4.07 17.25 -1.78
C LYS A 28 4.17 16.27 -0.60
N PHE A 29 3.17 15.40 -0.51
CA PHE A 29 3.11 14.36 0.50
C PHE A 29 3.94 13.12 0.14
N THR A 30 4.50 12.47 1.16
CA THR A 30 5.15 11.17 1.04
C THR A 30 4.12 10.09 0.71
N THR A 31 4.14 9.61 -0.52
CA THR A 31 3.12 8.67 -1.07
C THR A 31 3.74 7.48 -1.80
N ASN A 32 5.06 7.43 -1.90
CA ASN A 32 5.81 6.36 -2.54
C ASN A 32 6.66 5.64 -1.50
N PHE A 33 6.83 4.34 -1.67
CA PHE A 33 7.70 3.48 -0.86
C PHE A 33 8.48 2.56 -1.78
N CYS A 34 9.78 2.41 -1.55
CA CYS A 34 10.66 1.56 -2.35
C CYS A 34 10.92 0.24 -1.61
N CYS A 35 10.60 -0.88 -2.25
CA CYS A 35 10.71 -2.22 -1.68
C CYS A 35 12.16 -2.67 -1.47
N GLU A 36 13.10 -2.18 -2.27
CA GLU A 36 14.52 -2.52 -2.19
C GLU A 36 15.24 -1.67 -1.14
N CYS A 37 14.96 -0.35 -1.12
CA CYS A 37 15.59 0.56 -0.16
C CYS A 37 15.06 0.39 1.26
N LYS A 38 13.78 -0.02 1.41
CA LYS A 38 13.11 -0.22 2.71
C LYS A 38 13.20 1.00 3.64
N GLY A 39 13.36 2.18 3.04
CA GLY A 39 13.57 3.45 3.73
C GLY A 39 12.25 4.18 4.04
N LEU A 40 12.38 5.44 4.46
CA LEU A 40 11.21 6.29 4.68
C LEU A 40 10.44 6.54 3.37
N PRO A 41 9.10 6.63 3.42
CA PRO A 41 8.30 7.06 2.28
C PRO A 41 8.74 8.42 1.75
N PHE A 42 8.61 8.60 0.44
CA PHE A 42 9.05 9.81 -0.27
C PHE A 42 7.95 10.37 -1.18
N CYS A 43 8.08 11.65 -1.55
CA CYS A 43 7.11 12.30 -2.43
C CYS A 43 7.39 11.98 -3.91
N GLU A 44 6.51 12.43 -4.79
CA GLU A 44 6.65 12.23 -6.24
C GLU A 44 7.87 12.96 -6.83
N ASP A 45 8.26 14.11 -6.27
CA ASP A 45 9.46 14.84 -6.76
C ASP A 45 10.74 14.11 -6.37
N CYS A 46 10.84 13.61 -5.13
CA CYS A 46 11.96 12.74 -4.71
C CYS A 46 12.08 11.51 -5.60
N LYS A 47 10.95 10.90 -5.99
CA LYS A 47 10.94 9.75 -6.89
C LYS A 47 11.64 10.08 -8.21
N ASN A 48 11.35 11.24 -8.79
CA ASN A 48 11.78 11.60 -10.13
C ASN A 48 13.19 12.24 -10.16
N ASN A 49 13.62 12.86 -9.05
CA ASN A 49 14.84 13.67 -9.04
C ASN A 49 16.10 12.90 -8.62
N THR A 50 15.99 11.81 -7.86
CA THR A 50 17.17 11.17 -7.24
C THR A 50 17.81 10.09 -8.09
N HIS A 51 17.19 9.65 -9.19
CA HIS A 51 17.56 8.46 -9.99
C HIS A 51 17.79 7.17 -9.18
N THR A 52 17.58 7.22 -7.86
CA THR A 52 17.91 6.15 -6.90
C THR A 52 16.88 5.04 -6.94
N HIS A 53 15.76 5.27 -7.65
CA HIS A 53 14.59 4.39 -7.67
C HIS A 53 14.16 4.00 -9.08
N ASP A 54 14.97 4.27 -10.11
CA ASP A 54 14.59 4.03 -11.51
C ASP A 54 14.41 2.54 -11.82
N ASP A 55 15.25 1.69 -11.21
CA ASP A 55 15.21 0.22 -11.37
C ASP A 55 14.63 -0.52 -10.15
N HIS A 56 13.95 0.20 -9.26
CA HIS A 56 13.39 -0.35 -8.02
C HIS A 56 11.87 -0.53 -8.10
N ASN A 57 11.34 -1.50 -7.35
CA ASN A 57 9.91 -1.65 -7.16
C ASN A 57 9.40 -0.59 -6.19
N VAL A 58 8.66 0.38 -6.72
CA VAL A 58 8.08 1.46 -5.93
C VAL A 58 6.57 1.28 -5.82
N LEU A 59 6.06 1.07 -4.61
CA LEU A 59 4.64 1.08 -4.32
C LEU A 59 4.14 2.50 -4.09
N ARG A 60 2.99 2.85 -4.69
CA ARG A 60 2.28 4.10 -4.43
C ARG A 60 1.06 3.84 -3.56
N VAL A 61 0.82 4.74 -2.61
CA VAL A 61 -0.38 4.71 -1.75
C VAL A 61 -1.37 5.82 -2.10
N CYS A 62 -2.65 5.59 -1.78
CA CYS A 62 -3.76 6.53 -1.87
C CYS A 62 -4.51 6.60 -0.51
N LYS A 63 -5.27 7.68 -0.27
CA LYS A 63 -6.19 7.77 0.88
C LYS A 63 -7.55 7.30 0.42
N ALA A 64 -8.06 6.27 1.07
CA ALA A 64 -9.42 5.79 0.90
C ALA A 64 -10.11 5.82 2.27
N SER A 65 -11.22 6.56 2.38
CA SER A 65 -11.96 6.68 3.65
C SER A 65 -11.08 7.03 4.86
N ARG A 66 -10.12 7.96 4.66
CA ARG A 66 -9.10 8.41 5.64
C ARG A 66 -8.05 7.36 6.04
N GLN A 67 -8.09 6.15 5.49
CA GLN A 67 -7.08 5.13 5.69
C GLN A 67 -6.12 5.07 4.50
N THR A 68 -4.90 4.61 4.74
CA THR A 68 -3.92 4.40 3.68
C THR A 68 -4.20 3.09 2.96
N ALA A 69 -4.22 3.13 1.63
CA ALA A 69 -4.43 1.99 0.78
C ALA A 69 -3.45 1.99 -0.39
N THR A 70 -3.28 0.84 -1.04
CA THR A 70 -2.63 0.74 -2.36
C THR A 70 -3.56 0.04 -3.34
N THR A 71 -3.33 0.24 -4.62
CA THR A 71 -4.16 -0.41 -5.65
C THR A 71 -3.72 -1.86 -5.82
N VAL A 72 -4.70 -2.74 -6.05
CA VAL A 72 -4.45 -4.16 -6.35
C VAL A 72 -3.52 -4.29 -7.55
N LEU A 73 -3.66 -3.42 -8.55
CA LEU A 73 -2.83 -3.42 -9.75
C LEU A 73 -1.33 -3.22 -9.45
N MET A 74 -1.00 -2.44 -8.43
CA MET A 74 0.38 -2.17 -8.05
C MET A 74 0.98 -3.32 -7.25
N ILE A 75 0.30 -3.73 -6.17
CA ILE A 75 0.83 -4.72 -5.22
C ILE A 75 0.84 -6.14 -5.79
N LYS A 76 -0.10 -6.50 -6.68
CA LYS A 76 -0.16 -7.83 -7.30
C LYS A 76 1.10 -8.21 -8.10
N LYS A 77 1.93 -7.22 -8.46
CA LYS A 77 3.20 -7.46 -9.17
C LYS A 77 4.29 -8.00 -8.24
N LEU A 78 4.12 -7.82 -6.93
CA LEU A 78 5.12 -8.12 -5.90
C LEU A 78 4.64 -9.20 -4.92
N LEU A 79 3.33 -9.33 -4.75
CA LEU A 79 2.72 -10.22 -3.77
C LEU A 79 1.42 -10.79 -4.34
N ASP A 80 1.15 -12.08 -4.14
CA ASP A 80 -0.18 -12.63 -4.41
C ASP A 80 -1.18 -12.08 -3.38
N VAL A 81 -2.25 -11.47 -3.88
CA VAL A 81 -3.28 -10.82 -3.07
C VAL A 81 -4.63 -11.53 -3.13
N SER A 82 -4.66 -12.75 -3.65
CA SER A 82 -5.89 -13.55 -3.81
C SER A 82 -6.61 -13.80 -2.48
N ASP A 83 -5.84 -14.01 -1.40
CA ASP A 83 -6.37 -14.23 -0.05
C ASP A 83 -6.45 -12.95 0.81
N ILE A 84 -6.17 -11.78 0.22
CA ILE A 84 -6.26 -10.49 0.91
C ILE A 84 -7.61 -9.84 0.60
N GLN A 85 -8.31 -9.36 1.64
CA GLN A 85 -9.56 -8.62 1.46
C GLN A 85 -9.33 -7.36 0.61
N THR A 86 -9.94 -7.34 -0.58
CA THR A 86 -9.94 -6.18 -1.48
C THR A 86 -11.25 -5.40 -1.39
N TYR A 87 -11.20 -4.12 -1.75
CA TYR A 87 -12.36 -3.23 -1.79
C TYR A 87 -12.43 -2.53 -3.13
N SER A 88 -13.64 -2.35 -3.67
CA SER A 88 -13.87 -1.55 -4.87
C SER A 88 -14.40 -0.17 -4.46
N ILE A 89 -13.65 0.89 -4.74
CA ILE A 89 -14.03 2.27 -4.45
C ILE A 89 -13.90 3.10 -5.74
N ASN A 90 -14.97 3.77 -6.15
CA ASN A 90 -15.03 4.55 -7.39
C ASN A 90 -14.49 3.78 -8.62
N GLY A 91 -14.80 2.49 -8.70
CA GLY A 91 -14.33 1.61 -9.79
C GLY A 91 -12.89 1.11 -9.67
N GLN A 92 -12.13 1.53 -8.66
CA GLN A 92 -10.76 1.06 -8.40
C GLN A 92 -10.72 -0.01 -7.32
N ARG A 93 -9.98 -1.09 -7.57
CA ARG A 93 -9.71 -2.14 -6.56
C ARG A 93 -8.50 -1.77 -5.72
N ILE A 94 -8.69 -1.73 -4.40
CA ILE A 94 -7.67 -1.36 -3.43
C ILE A 94 -7.53 -2.39 -2.31
N VAL A 95 -6.38 -2.36 -1.65
CA VAL A 95 -6.09 -3.05 -0.39
C VAL A 95 -5.71 -1.99 0.62
N TYR A 96 -6.35 -2.01 1.80
CA TYR A 96 -5.91 -1.17 2.92
C TYR A 96 -4.63 -1.74 3.52
N ILE A 97 -3.64 -0.88 3.72
CA ILE A 97 -2.34 -1.29 4.28
C ILE A 97 -2.27 -0.99 5.79
N SER A 98 -3.06 -0.03 6.26
CA SER A 98 -3.19 0.28 7.67
C SER A 98 -4.18 -0.69 8.33
N GLN A 99 -3.92 -1.05 9.60
CA GLN A 99 -4.89 -1.78 10.39
C GLN A 99 -6.25 -1.08 10.37
N ARG A 100 -7.31 -1.87 10.21
CA ARG A 100 -8.67 -1.38 10.37
C ARG A 100 -8.83 -1.00 11.84
N GLN A 101 -8.98 0.29 12.11
CA GLN A 101 -9.51 0.77 13.39
C GLN A 101 -10.94 0.24 13.51
N SER A 102 -11.08 -0.94 14.12
CA SER A 102 -12.37 -1.57 14.34
C SER A 102 -13.08 -0.84 15.47
N ASN A 103 -13.70 0.30 15.14
CA ASN A 103 -14.59 1.00 16.07
C ASN A 103 -15.99 0.39 16.07
N GLU A 104 -16.16 -0.85 15.61
CA GLU A 104 -17.46 -1.53 15.59
C GLU A 104 -17.36 -2.93 16.21
N LYS A 105 -18.12 -3.08 17.30
CA LYS A 105 -18.52 -4.37 17.87
C LYS A 105 -19.04 -5.24 16.73
N HIS A 106 -18.47 -6.44 16.55
CA HIS A 106 -19.00 -7.43 15.61
C HIS A 106 -20.48 -7.69 15.93
N ASN A 107 -21.38 -7.26 15.06
CA ASN A 107 -22.69 -7.88 14.93
C ASN A 107 -22.74 -8.57 13.56
N PRO A 108 -22.58 -9.90 13.50
CA PRO A 108 -22.67 -10.60 12.23
C PRO A 108 -24.12 -10.54 11.74
N LYS A 109 -24.40 -9.68 10.76
CA LYS A 109 -25.63 -9.79 9.97
C LYS A 109 -25.56 -11.09 9.17
N VAL A 110 -26.25 -12.11 9.65
CA VAL A 110 -26.59 -13.32 8.90
C VAL A 110 -27.34 -12.87 7.65
N ILE A 111 -26.69 -12.95 6.48
CA ILE A 111 -27.38 -12.81 5.20
C ILE A 111 -28.01 -14.18 4.91
N GLY A 112 -29.31 -14.28 5.20
CA GLY A 112 -30.14 -15.40 4.77
C GLY A 112 -30.12 -15.49 3.24
N ARG A 113 -29.72 -16.65 2.73
CA ARG A 113 -29.93 -17.02 1.33
C ARG A 113 -31.44 -17.27 1.15
N LYS A 114 -32.05 -16.58 0.18
CA LYS A 114 -33.33 -16.99 -0.41
C LYS A 114 -33.07 -18.09 -1.43
#